data_AF-A0A2A2R627-F1
#
_entry.id   AF-A0A2A2R627-F1
#
_cell.length_a   1.000
_cell.length_b   1.000
_cell.length_c   1.000
_cell.angle_alpha   90.00
_cell.angle_beta   90.00
_cell.angle_gamma   90.00
#
_symmetry.space_group_name_H-M   'P 1'
#
loop_
_entity.id
_entity.type
_entity.pdbx_description
1 polymer ?
#
loop_
_entity_poly.entity_id
_entity_poly.type
_entity_poly.pdbx_seq_one_letter_code
_entity_poly.pdbx_strand_id
1 'polypeptide(L)'
;MHRPLGILLTLSLMLVPLVMLQSEEPAPVKRDPLVIGATLIQTRSGCKIRFIYKDSPAEKAGLRGGDVILQVDGQSVEGMELSKINRLIQERNPVRIQARDKAGKTKNAALNKVPSQSLADAKGRFLVSSSLGLLLELDAGDMAPDITAQYLNGRQIKLSDWRGKAVLVVFWDSQFTPYVEPIAPLIALYQKYHDKGLEILGVSLEPDKLALDKFVATKKIPWPQHFDGQCFDGGVVKEWGVFALPVVVLVGKDGKIVSESLNEYQFENAVETELGLPLSIGPSATLSSPLPPTMPSKNARFE
;
A
#
# COMPACT_ATOMS: atom_id res chain seq x y z
N MET A 1 -43.43 -38.48 -73.94
CA MET A 1 -41.96 -38.66 -73.97
C MET A 1 -41.32 -37.62 -73.08
N HIS A 2 -40.42 -38.06 -72.21
CA HIS A 2 -39.60 -37.29 -71.25
C HIS A 2 -38.88 -36.09 -71.94
N ARG A 3 -38.57 -34.95 -71.30
CA ARG A 3 -37.96 -34.72 -69.99
C ARG A 3 -38.24 -33.30 -69.43
N PRO A 4 -38.03 -33.09 -68.10
CA PRO A 4 -38.25 -31.85 -67.34
C PRO A 4 -36.92 -31.11 -67.01
N LEU A 5 -37.01 -29.95 -66.33
CA LEU A 5 -36.10 -29.37 -65.29
C LEU A 5 -36.21 -27.83 -65.36
N GLY A 6 -36.27 -27.05 -64.28
CA GLY A 6 -36.21 -27.33 -62.85
C GLY A 6 -36.37 -25.98 -62.14
N ILE A 7 -37.25 -25.93 -61.16
CA ILE A 7 -37.55 -24.75 -60.34
C ILE A 7 -36.38 -24.55 -59.38
N LEU A 8 -35.68 -23.42 -59.46
CA LEU A 8 -34.67 -23.02 -58.50
C LEU A 8 -35.38 -22.32 -57.32
N LEU A 9 -35.67 -23.07 -56.26
CA LEU A 9 -36.20 -22.53 -55.01
C LEU A 9 -35.03 -21.94 -54.21
N THR A 10 -34.98 -20.61 -54.06
CA THR A 10 -33.96 -19.93 -53.26
C THR A 10 -34.18 -20.22 -51.77
N LEU A 11 -33.23 -20.92 -51.17
CA LEU A 11 -33.18 -21.26 -49.76
C LEU A 11 -32.88 -19.99 -48.93
N SER A 12 -33.92 -19.39 -48.34
CA SER A 12 -33.77 -18.29 -47.38
C SER A 12 -33.40 -18.85 -46.02
N LEU A 13 -32.12 -18.78 -45.66
CA LEU A 13 -31.58 -19.17 -44.36
C LEU A 13 -31.99 -18.11 -43.31
N MET A 14 -33.08 -18.33 -42.59
CA MET A 14 -33.44 -17.52 -41.41
C MET A 14 -32.52 -17.89 -40.23
N LEU A 15 -31.52 -17.05 -39.97
CA LEU A 15 -30.75 -17.07 -38.74
C LEU A 15 -31.63 -16.51 -37.61
N VAL A 16 -32.12 -17.36 -36.72
CA VAL A 16 -32.69 -16.94 -35.44
C VAL A 16 -31.53 -16.72 -34.47
N PRO A 17 -31.28 -15.51 -33.94
CA PRO A 17 -30.28 -15.35 -32.89
C PRO A 17 -30.82 -15.99 -31.61
N LEU A 18 -30.11 -17.03 -31.19
CA LEU A 18 -30.20 -17.64 -29.88
C LEU A 18 -29.85 -16.59 -28.82
N VAL A 19 -30.86 -15.95 -28.23
CA VAL A 19 -30.70 -15.09 -27.05
C VAL A 19 -30.30 -15.99 -25.89
N MET A 20 -29.00 -16.10 -25.66
CA MET A 20 -28.45 -16.65 -24.43
C MET A 20 -28.75 -15.64 -23.31
N LEU A 21 -29.71 -15.98 -22.46
CA LEU A 21 -29.96 -15.29 -21.20
C LEU A 21 -28.78 -15.57 -20.24
N GLN A 22 -27.64 -14.92 -20.48
CA GLN A 22 -26.59 -14.82 -19.47
C GLN A 22 -27.07 -13.78 -18.46
N SER A 23 -27.61 -14.25 -17.34
CA SER A 23 -27.70 -13.45 -16.13
C SER A 23 -26.28 -13.08 -15.71
N GLU A 24 -25.84 -11.89 -16.07
CA GLU A 24 -24.69 -11.27 -15.43
C GLU A 24 -25.07 -11.05 -13.97
N GLU A 25 -24.70 -12.00 -13.11
CA GLU A 25 -24.65 -11.70 -11.68
C GLU A 25 -23.69 -10.50 -11.53
N PRO A 26 -24.12 -9.38 -10.92
CA PRO A 26 -23.24 -8.24 -10.75
C PRO A 26 -22.02 -8.69 -9.94
N ALA A 27 -20.82 -8.35 -10.45
CA ALA A 27 -19.56 -8.62 -9.77
C ALA A 27 -19.68 -8.19 -8.29
N PRO A 28 -19.18 -8.99 -7.33
CA PRO A 28 -19.35 -8.70 -5.92
C PRO A 28 -18.76 -7.32 -5.60
N VAL A 29 -19.63 -6.39 -5.21
CA VAL A 29 -19.21 -5.08 -4.68
C VAL A 29 -18.30 -5.36 -3.49
N LYS A 30 -17.00 -5.08 -3.65
CA LYS A 30 -16.00 -5.25 -2.60
C LYS A 30 -16.34 -4.27 -1.47
N ARG A 31 -17.07 -4.73 -0.46
CA ARG A 31 -17.52 -3.90 0.66
C ARG A 31 -16.29 -3.34 1.40
N ASP A 32 -16.35 -2.07 1.78
CA ASP A 32 -15.28 -1.44 2.55
C ASP A 32 -14.99 -2.22 3.84
N PRO A 33 -13.71 -2.46 4.16
CA PRO A 33 -13.36 -3.19 5.36
C PRO A 33 -13.80 -2.39 6.58
N LEU A 34 -14.47 -3.07 7.50
CA LEU A 34 -14.86 -2.52 8.78
C LEU A 34 -13.68 -2.59 9.76
N VAL A 35 -13.41 -1.48 10.45
CA VAL A 35 -12.25 -1.33 11.33
C VAL A 35 -12.63 -0.74 12.68
N ILE A 36 -11.83 -1.01 13.71
CA ILE A 36 -11.98 -0.43 15.05
C ILE A 36 -11.28 0.92 15.23
N GLY A 37 -10.48 1.32 14.23
CA GLY A 37 -9.69 2.55 14.26
C GLY A 37 -8.49 2.52 15.20
N ALA A 38 -7.80 1.39 15.26
CA ALA A 38 -6.48 1.25 15.86
C ALA A 38 -5.56 0.44 14.95
N THR A 39 -4.26 0.75 14.94
CA THR A 39 -3.24 -0.10 14.33
C THR A 39 -2.55 -0.92 15.40
N LEU A 40 -2.30 -2.18 15.08
CA LEU A 40 -1.73 -3.16 15.98
C LEU A 40 -0.35 -3.60 15.47
N ILE A 41 0.58 -3.82 16.40
CA ILE A 41 1.90 -4.36 16.10
C ILE A 41 2.18 -5.58 16.98
N GLN A 42 2.86 -6.56 16.40
CA GLN A 42 3.41 -7.67 17.15
C GLN A 42 4.65 -7.19 17.91
N THR A 43 4.77 -7.56 19.17
CA THR A 43 5.94 -7.34 20.01
C THR A 43 6.35 -8.66 20.66
N ARG A 44 7.58 -8.74 21.21
CA ARG A 44 8.03 -9.92 21.97
C ARG A 44 7.12 -10.23 23.17
N SER A 45 6.44 -9.23 23.71
CA SER A 45 5.53 -9.33 24.86
C SER A 45 4.04 -9.41 24.47
N GLY A 46 3.71 -9.64 23.20
CA GLY A 46 2.32 -9.76 22.71
C GLY A 46 1.93 -8.67 21.71
N CYS A 47 0.64 -8.38 21.59
CA CYS A 47 0.09 -7.43 20.62
C CYS A 47 -0.14 -6.06 21.25
N LYS A 48 0.40 -5.00 20.63
CA LYS A 48 0.34 -3.62 21.15
C LYS A 48 -0.40 -2.71 20.19
N ILE A 49 -1.19 -1.79 20.73
CA ILE A 49 -1.76 -0.67 19.99
C ILE A 49 -0.64 0.31 19.70
N ARG A 50 -0.36 0.52 18.42
CA ARG A 50 0.63 1.49 17.99
C ARG A 50 0.01 2.86 17.81
N PHE A 51 -1.02 2.96 16.97
CA PHE A 51 -1.70 4.21 16.65
C PHE A 51 -3.21 4.07 16.85
N ILE A 52 -3.86 5.19 17.17
CA ILE A 52 -5.30 5.31 17.27
C ILE A 52 -5.74 6.49 16.42
N TYR A 53 -6.72 6.25 15.55
CA TYR A 53 -7.28 7.31 14.71
C TYR A 53 -8.20 8.21 15.54
N LYS A 54 -8.16 9.49 15.23
CA LYS A 54 -9.04 10.48 15.83
C LYS A 54 -10.51 10.16 15.50
N ASP A 55 -11.40 10.43 16.46
CA ASP A 55 -12.84 10.18 16.38
C ASP A 55 -13.23 8.71 16.16
N SER A 56 -12.27 7.79 16.27
CA SER A 56 -12.48 6.37 16.08
C SER A 56 -13.16 5.70 17.27
N PRO A 57 -13.76 4.52 17.05
CA PRO A 57 -14.28 3.68 18.14
C PRO A 57 -13.22 3.39 19.22
N ALA A 58 -11.98 3.08 18.81
CA ALA A 58 -10.88 2.83 19.75
C ALA A 58 -10.52 4.06 20.59
N GLU A 59 -10.46 5.26 19.99
CA GLU A 59 -10.16 6.50 20.72
C GLU A 59 -11.24 6.83 21.75
N LYS A 60 -12.50 6.77 21.30
CA LYS A 60 -13.71 7.02 22.12
C LYS A 60 -13.81 6.06 23.29
N ALA A 61 -13.30 4.84 23.13
CA ALA A 61 -13.23 3.85 24.20
C ALA A 61 -12.04 4.02 25.16
N GLY A 62 -11.23 5.08 24.99
CA GLY A 62 -10.14 5.40 25.91
C GLY A 62 -8.88 4.55 25.72
N LEU A 63 -8.80 3.76 24.64
CA LEU A 63 -7.56 3.12 24.23
C LEU A 63 -6.57 4.20 23.79
N ARG A 64 -5.27 3.94 23.95
CA ARG A 64 -4.19 4.85 23.53
C ARG A 64 -3.07 4.09 22.84
N GLY A 65 -2.33 4.78 21.97
CA GLY A 65 -1.07 4.29 21.46
C GLY A 65 -0.13 3.96 22.63
N GLY A 66 0.37 2.73 22.68
CA GLY A 66 1.10 2.22 23.83
C GLY A 66 0.41 1.09 24.58
N ASP A 67 -0.92 1.02 24.54
CA ASP A 67 -1.69 0.01 25.27
C ASP A 67 -1.43 -1.39 24.69
N VAL A 68 -1.33 -2.41 25.54
CA VAL A 68 -1.10 -3.81 25.15
C VAL A 68 -2.43 -4.56 25.16
N ILE A 69 -2.83 -5.18 24.05
CA ILE A 69 -4.03 -6.01 23.99
C ILE A 69 -3.75 -7.33 24.70
N LEU A 70 -4.58 -7.64 25.70
CA LEU A 70 -4.52 -8.86 26.50
C LEU A 70 -5.55 -9.88 26.01
N GLN A 71 -6.76 -9.42 25.65
CA GLN A 71 -7.84 -10.30 25.21
C GLN A 71 -8.68 -9.67 24.09
N VAL A 72 -9.23 -10.54 23.23
CA VAL A 72 -10.23 -10.23 22.21
C VAL A 72 -11.43 -11.15 22.44
N ASP A 73 -12.61 -10.60 22.68
CA ASP A 73 -13.84 -11.32 23.02
C ASP A 73 -13.68 -12.37 24.14
N GLY A 74 -12.85 -12.05 25.14
CA GLY A 74 -12.54 -12.91 26.29
C GLY A 74 -11.48 -13.98 26.01
N GLN A 75 -11.02 -14.12 24.76
CA GLN A 75 -9.90 -14.98 24.41
C GLN A 75 -8.58 -14.26 24.66
N SER A 76 -7.69 -14.86 25.45
CA SER A 76 -6.31 -14.36 25.60
C SER A 76 -5.60 -14.33 24.25
N VAL A 77 -4.89 -13.24 23.95
CA VAL A 77 -4.08 -13.11 22.72
C VAL A 77 -2.58 -13.26 22.96
N GLU A 78 -2.18 -13.64 24.16
CA GLU A 78 -0.78 -13.89 24.49
C GLU A 78 -0.18 -14.99 23.60
N GLY A 79 0.99 -14.73 23.02
CA GLY A 79 1.66 -15.65 22.10
C GLY A 79 0.98 -15.86 20.74
N MET A 80 -0.13 -15.18 20.45
CA MET A 80 -0.76 -15.26 19.14
C MET A 80 -0.05 -14.36 18.12
N GLU A 81 0.00 -14.85 16.88
CA GLU A 81 0.37 -14.06 15.72
C GLU A 81 -0.65 -12.96 15.41
N LEU A 82 -0.15 -11.81 14.97
CA LEU A 82 -0.97 -10.63 14.68
C LEU A 82 -2.09 -10.91 13.66
N SER A 83 -1.85 -11.76 12.67
CA SER A 83 -2.85 -12.15 11.66
C SER A 83 -4.06 -12.86 12.29
N LYS A 84 -3.81 -13.72 13.28
CA LYS A 84 -4.87 -14.42 14.03
C LYS A 84 -5.64 -13.45 14.91
N ILE A 85 -4.96 -12.52 15.57
CA ILE A 85 -5.59 -11.47 16.39
C ILE A 85 -6.48 -10.59 15.52
N ASN A 86 -5.99 -10.18 14.35
CA ASN A 86 -6.79 -9.42 13.38
C ASN A 86 -8.03 -10.19 12.94
N ARG A 87 -7.92 -11.50 12.73
CA ARG A 87 -9.09 -12.35 12.41
C ARG A 87 -10.12 -12.35 13.55
N LEU A 88 -9.69 -12.56 14.80
CA LEU A 88 -10.57 -12.51 15.97
C LEU A 88 -11.29 -11.16 16.07
N ILE A 89 -10.56 -10.06 15.86
CA ILE A 89 -11.15 -8.72 15.84
C ILE A 89 -12.24 -8.63 14.77
N GLN A 90 -12.06 -9.28 13.63
CA GLN A 90 -13.01 -9.26 12.53
C GLN A 90 -14.27 -10.11 12.74
N GLU A 91 -14.28 -11.04 13.69
CA GLU A 91 -15.40 -11.99 13.87
C GLU A 91 -16.67 -11.36 14.44
N ARG A 92 -16.57 -10.35 15.32
CA ARG A 92 -17.74 -9.74 15.99
C ARG A 92 -17.80 -8.23 15.83
N ASN A 93 -19.02 -7.69 15.84
CA ASN A 93 -19.25 -6.25 15.86
C ASN A 93 -20.45 -5.96 16.80
N PRO A 94 -20.26 -5.33 17.97
CA PRO A 94 -18.99 -4.84 18.50
C PRO A 94 -18.03 -5.97 18.90
N VAL A 95 -16.73 -5.72 18.79
CA VAL A 95 -15.68 -6.58 19.35
C VAL A 95 -15.34 -6.09 20.77
N ARG A 96 -15.13 -7.01 21.71
CA ARG A 96 -14.64 -6.66 23.05
C ARG A 96 -13.12 -6.77 23.12
N ILE A 97 -12.45 -5.72 23.55
CA ILE A 97 -11.01 -5.66 23.73
C ILE A 97 -10.71 -5.43 25.20
N GLN A 98 -9.82 -6.24 25.77
CA GLN A 98 -9.17 -5.94 27.02
C GLN A 98 -7.73 -5.51 26.73
N ALA A 99 -7.34 -4.33 27.20
CA ALA A 99 -6.00 -3.78 27.00
C ALA A 99 -5.42 -3.27 28.32
N ARG A 100 -4.09 -3.24 28.43
CA ARG A 100 -3.35 -2.73 29.59
C ARG A 100 -2.55 -1.51 29.18
N ASP A 101 -2.69 -0.42 29.92
CA ASP A 101 -1.92 0.80 29.67
C ASP A 101 -0.49 0.74 30.22
N LYS A 102 0.28 1.80 29.97
CA LYS A 102 1.68 1.93 30.43
C LYS A 102 1.82 1.92 31.96
N ALA A 103 0.77 2.29 32.70
CA ALA A 103 0.76 2.27 34.17
C ALA A 103 0.34 0.89 34.73
N GLY A 104 0.08 -0.08 33.85
CA GLY A 104 -0.34 -1.43 34.24
C GLY A 104 -1.85 -1.56 34.48
N LYS A 105 -2.64 -0.51 34.25
CA LYS A 105 -4.08 -0.54 34.47
C LYS A 105 -4.80 -1.18 33.28
N THR A 106 -5.71 -2.10 33.59
CA THR A 106 -6.54 -2.78 32.59
C THR A 106 -7.76 -1.95 32.21
N LYS A 107 -8.05 -1.90 30.91
CA LYS A 107 -9.21 -1.26 30.27
C LYS A 107 -9.99 -2.32 29.50
N ASN A 108 -11.32 -2.26 29.58
CA ASN A 108 -12.21 -3.08 28.77
C ASN A 108 -13.00 -2.16 27.84
N ALA A 109 -13.06 -2.48 26.56
CA ALA A 109 -13.68 -1.66 25.54
C ALA A 109 -14.54 -2.52 24.61
N ALA A 110 -15.79 -2.11 24.37
CA ALA A 110 -16.61 -2.66 23.29
C ALA A 110 -16.53 -1.71 22.09
N LEU A 111 -15.93 -2.16 21.00
CA LEU A 111 -15.63 -1.35 19.83
C LEU A 111 -16.58 -1.72 18.70
N ASN A 112 -17.49 -0.80 18.35
CA ASN A 112 -18.22 -0.88 17.10
C ASN A 112 -17.22 -0.70 15.95
N LYS A 113 -17.36 -1.48 14.89
CA LYS A 113 -16.55 -1.27 13.68
C LYS A 113 -17.24 -0.28 12.75
N VAL A 114 -16.44 0.57 12.16
CA VAL A 114 -16.88 1.58 11.19
C VAL A 114 -16.24 1.31 9.83
N PRO A 115 -16.85 1.74 8.71
CA PRO A 115 -16.19 1.70 7.41
C PRO A 115 -14.83 2.38 7.51
N SER A 116 -13.78 1.74 6.99
CA SER A 116 -12.43 2.29 6.92
C SER A 116 -12.44 3.72 6.37
N GLN A 117 -13.15 3.96 5.28
CA GLN A 117 -13.31 5.28 4.66
C GLN A 117 -13.99 6.34 5.54
N SER A 118 -14.58 5.99 6.68
CA SER A 118 -15.16 6.97 7.61
C SER A 118 -14.13 7.52 8.62
N LEU A 119 -12.98 6.85 8.73
CA LEU A 119 -11.90 7.28 9.59
C LEU A 119 -10.90 8.07 8.77
N ALA A 120 -10.72 9.33 9.16
CA ALA A 120 -9.67 10.18 8.67
C ALA A 120 -8.52 10.24 9.68
N ASP A 121 -7.28 10.38 9.22
CA ASP A 121 -6.18 10.78 10.09
C ASP A 121 -6.32 12.26 10.53
N ALA A 122 -5.34 12.75 11.30
CA ALA A 122 -5.35 14.13 11.80
C ALA A 122 -5.32 15.19 10.67
N LYS A 123 -4.97 14.80 9.44
CA LYS A 123 -4.92 15.64 8.24
C LYS A 123 -6.15 15.46 7.34
N GLY A 124 -7.13 14.63 7.71
CA GLY A 124 -8.35 14.42 6.91
C GLY A 124 -8.26 13.26 5.91
N ARG A 125 -7.19 12.46 5.91
CA ARG A 125 -6.96 11.38 4.95
C ARG A 125 -7.67 10.10 5.39
N PHE A 126 -8.55 9.59 4.54
CA PHE A 126 -9.36 8.41 4.83
C PHE A 126 -8.57 7.11 4.72
N LEU A 127 -8.93 6.10 5.52
CA LEU A 127 -8.44 4.73 5.30
C LEU A 127 -9.00 4.21 3.97
N VAL A 128 -8.30 4.45 2.87
CA VAL A 128 -8.61 3.80 1.60
C VAL A 128 -8.46 2.29 1.82
N SER A 129 -9.39 1.49 1.32
CA SER A 129 -9.53 0.04 1.59
C SER A 129 -8.34 -0.84 1.16
N SER A 130 -7.22 -0.24 0.80
CA SER A 130 -5.96 -0.88 0.51
C SER A 130 -4.99 -0.29 1.51
N SER A 131 -4.43 -1.13 2.37
CA SER A 131 -3.55 -0.83 3.51
C SER A 131 -2.25 -0.05 3.20
N LEU A 132 -2.20 0.70 2.09
CA LEU A 132 -1.06 1.45 1.56
C LEU A 132 -1.17 2.97 1.78
N GLY A 133 -2.38 3.55 1.83
CA GLY A 133 -2.59 5.00 2.01
C GLY A 133 -2.30 5.52 3.42
N LEU A 134 -1.66 4.72 4.28
CA LEU A 134 -1.44 4.99 5.70
C LEU A 134 -0.03 4.69 6.18
N LEU A 135 0.87 4.54 5.23
CA LEU A 135 2.25 4.22 5.52
C LEU A 135 3.11 5.47 5.65
N LEU A 136 2.63 6.64 5.19
CA LEU A 136 3.35 7.91 5.09
C LEU A 136 2.42 9.10 5.44
N GLU A 137 2.92 10.19 6.02
CA GLU A 137 2.16 11.45 6.24
C GLU A 137 2.32 12.53 5.18
N LEU A 138 3.15 12.28 4.17
CA LEU A 138 3.45 13.23 3.11
C LEU A 138 2.62 12.93 1.87
N ASP A 139 2.20 13.97 1.17
CA ASP A 139 1.37 13.85 -0.03
C ASP A 139 2.19 14.15 -1.30
N ALA A 140 1.76 13.61 -2.44
CA ALA A 140 2.33 13.99 -3.73
C ALA A 140 2.25 15.51 -3.95
N GLY A 141 3.37 16.12 -4.34
CA GLY A 141 3.56 17.56 -4.48
C GLY A 141 4.21 18.25 -3.28
N ASP A 142 4.28 17.60 -2.12
CA ASP A 142 5.02 18.11 -0.96
C ASP A 142 6.53 18.11 -1.23
N MET A 143 7.25 19.06 -0.62
CA MET A 143 8.71 19.00 -0.59
C MET A 143 9.15 17.84 0.29
N ALA A 144 10.00 16.96 -0.24
CA ALA A 144 10.56 15.87 0.54
C ALA A 144 11.44 16.42 1.68
N PRO A 145 11.23 16.01 2.94
CA PRO A 145 12.12 16.37 4.04
C PRO A 145 13.53 15.85 3.77
N ASP A 146 14.56 16.63 4.09
CA ASP A 146 15.93 16.26 3.75
C ASP A 146 16.41 15.07 4.61
N ILE A 147 17.23 14.19 4.04
CA ILE A 147 17.81 13.03 4.73
C ILE A 147 19.30 13.07 4.53
N THR A 148 20.08 12.97 5.62
CA THR A 148 21.52 12.70 5.54
C THR A 148 21.76 11.20 5.59
N ALA A 149 22.40 10.65 4.56
CA ALA A 149 22.72 9.23 4.42
C ALA A 149 24.22 9.04 4.19
N GLN A 150 24.69 7.81 4.35
CA GLN A 150 26.10 7.45 4.20
C GLN A 150 26.26 6.22 3.29
N TYR A 151 27.23 6.28 2.39
CA TYR A 151 27.72 5.11 1.67
C TYR A 151 28.60 4.23 2.59
N LEU A 152 28.78 2.95 2.23
CA LEU A 152 29.68 2.05 2.97
C LEU A 152 31.14 2.55 3.03
N ASN A 153 31.57 3.35 2.06
CA ASN A 153 32.90 3.96 2.05
C ASN A 153 33.02 5.20 2.98
N GLY A 154 31.98 5.51 3.75
CA GLY A 154 31.95 6.62 4.69
C GLY A 154 31.53 7.96 4.10
N ARG A 155 31.38 8.07 2.77
CA ARG A 155 30.92 9.30 2.11
C ARG A 155 29.50 9.63 2.54
N GLN A 156 29.29 10.83 3.05
CA GLN A 156 27.96 11.36 3.36
C GLN A 156 27.34 12.05 2.15
N ILE A 157 26.02 11.99 2.06
CA ILE A 157 25.19 12.66 1.06
C ILE A 157 23.91 13.15 1.72
N LYS A 158 23.36 14.25 1.24
CA LYS A 158 22.01 14.68 1.56
C LYS A 158 21.06 14.36 0.41
N LEU A 159 19.80 14.06 0.70
CA LEU A 159 18.78 13.87 -0.33
C LEU A 159 18.70 15.10 -1.25
N SER A 160 18.81 16.29 -0.67
CA SER A 160 18.82 17.56 -1.42
C SER A 160 19.99 17.71 -2.40
N ASP A 161 21.10 16.98 -2.22
CA ASP A 161 22.24 16.97 -3.14
C ASP A 161 21.90 16.30 -4.49
N TRP A 162 20.79 15.55 -4.55
CA TRP A 162 20.32 14.85 -5.75
C TRP A 162 19.20 15.57 -6.51
N ARG A 163 18.97 16.86 -6.25
CA ARG A 163 18.12 17.68 -7.14
C ARG A 163 18.57 17.53 -8.60
N GLY A 164 17.61 17.39 -9.50
CA GLY A 164 17.82 17.04 -10.91
C GLY A 164 17.80 15.54 -11.20
N LYS A 165 17.72 14.67 -10.18
CA LYS A 165 17.58 13.22 -10.31
C LYS A 165 16.22 12.73 -9.80
N ALA A 166 15.76 11.59 -10.31
CA ALA A 166 14.67 10.83 -9.70
C ALA A 166 15.25 10.04 -8.52
N VAL A 167 14.63 10.09 -7.34
CA VAL A 167 15.15 9.39 -6.15
C VAL A 167 14.07 8.51 -5.54
N LEU A 168 14.34 7.22 -5.40
CA LEU A 168 13.51 6.35 -4.56
C LEU A 168 14.03 6.35 -3.12
N VAL A 169 13.21 6.80 -2.18
CA VAL A 169 13.48 6.69 -0.75
C VAL A 169 12.79 5.44 -0.22
N VAL A 170 13.60 4.48 0.24
CA VAL A 170 13.15 3.13 0.61
C VAL A 170 13.33 2.93 2.11
N PHE A 171 12.23 2.87 2.85
CA PHE A 171 12.23 2.53 4.27
C PHE A 171 12.16 1.00 4.42
N TRP A 172 13.07 0.39 5.18
CA TRP A 172 13.18 -1.07 5.23
C TRP A 172 13.73 -1.63 6.55
N ASP A 173 13.43 -2.91 6.79
CA ASP A 173 13.92 -3.77 7.89
C ASP A 173 14.11 -5.19 7.32
N SER A 174 15.26 -5.82 7.60
CA SER A 174 15.63 -7.16 7.14
C SER A 174 14.77 -8.28 7.70
N GLN A 175 14.12 -8.07 8.85
CA GLN A 175 13.29 -9.06 9.54
C GLN A 175 11.84 -9.04 9.09
N PHE A 176 11.42 -8.05 8.28
CA PHE A 176 10.05 -7.99 7.80
C PHE A 176 9.88 -8.91 6.58
N THR A 177 9.35 -10.11 6.80
CA THR A 177 9.35 -11.24 5.83
C THR A 177 8.81 -10.95 4.43
N PRO A 178 7.80 -10.07 4.18
CA PRO A 178 7.45 -9.70 2.81
C PRO A 178 8.49 -8.79 2.10
N TYR A 179 9.72 -8.63 2.63
CA TYR A 179 10.77 -7.75 2.06
C TYR A 179 12.09 -8.37 1.68
N VAL A 180 12.26 -9.69 1.79
CA VAL A 180 13.42 -10.28 1.11
C VAL A 180 13.21 -10.24 -0.42
N GLU A 181 11.97 -10.07 -0.90
CA GLU A 181 11.58 -10.06 -2.32
C GLU A 181 11.86 -8.72 -3.07
N PRO A 182 11.58 -7.50 -2.54
CA PRO A 182 11.68 -6.27 -3.33
C PRO A 182 13.10 -5.70 -3.50
N ILE A 183 14.08 -6.14 -2.70
CA ILE A 183 15.47 -5.64 -2.84
C ILE A 183 16.08 -6.02 -4.19
N ALA A 184 15.80 -7.23 -4.69
CA ALA A 184 16.32 -7.67 -5.99
C ALA A 184 15.74 -6.84 -7.17
N PRO A 185 14.41 -6.61 -7.26
CA PRO A 185 13.83 -5.64 -8.19
C PRO A 185 14.44 -4.24 -8.10
N LEU A 186 14.67 -3.72 -6.89
CA LEU A 186 15.30 -2.40 -6.71
C LEU A 186 16.76 -2.37 -7.21
N ILE A 187 17.53 -3.44 -7.01
CA ILE A 187 18.89 -3.58 -7.57
C ILE A 187 18.85 -3.58 -9.09
N ALA A 188 17.94 -4.36 -9.70
CA ALA A 188 17.80 -4.41 -11.15
C ALA A 188 17.39 -3.04 -11.72
N LEU A 189 16.45 -2.36 -11.07
CA LEU A 189 16.02 -1.01 -11.43
C LEU A 189 17.18 -0.01 -11.35
N TYR A 190 17.95 -0.05 -10.25
CA TYR A 190 19.11 0.82 -10.07
C TYR A 190 20.14 0.60 -11.18
N GLN A 191 20.50 -0.65 -11.47
CA GLN A 191 21.43 -0.98 -12.55
C GLN A 191 20.96 -0.47 -13.92
N LYS A 192 19.64 -0.49 -14.18
CA LYS A 192 19.07 -0.08 -15.47
C LYS A 192 18.97 1.44 -15.64
N TYR A 193 18.73 2.19 -14.56
CA TYR A 193 18.40 3.62 -14.63
C TYR A 193 19.36 4.55 -13.88
N HIS A 194 20.33 4.04 -13.12
CA HIS A 194 21.26 4.89 -12.36
C HIS A 194 21.99 5.91 -13.24
N ASP A 195 22.60 5.42 -14.32
CA ASP A 195 23.30 6.27 -15.30
C ASP A 195 22.36 7.20 -16.10
N LYS A 196 21.04 6.99 -15.97
CA LYS A 196 19.99 7.80 -16.60
C LYS A 196 19.36 8.82 -15.63
N GLY A 197 19.90 8.93 -14.42
CA GLY A 197 19.46 9.90 -13.42
C GLY A 197 18.57 9.34 -12.32
N LEU A 198 18.54 8.02 -12.11
CA LEU A 198 17.94 7.42 -10.92
C LEU A 198 18.95 7.36 -9.76
N GLU A 199 18.51 7.71 -8.56
CA GLU A 199 19.16 7.33 -7.32
C GLU A 199 18.20 6.56 -6.40
N ILE A 200 18.78 5.83 -5.44
CA ILE A 200 18.03 5.20 -4.36
C ILE A 200 18.66 5.65 -3.04
N LEU A 201 17.84 5.97 -2.04
CA LEU A 201 18.28 6.20 -0.67
C LEU A 201 17.59 5.16 0.22
N GLY A 202 18.35 4.33 0.91
CA GLY A 202 17.78 3.43 1.91
C GLY A 202 17.68 4.12 3.27
N VAL A 203 16.54 3.99 3.94
CA VAL A 203 16.34 4.38 5.35
C VAL A 203 16.16 3.08 6.13
N SER A 204 17.20 2.68 6.85
CA SER A 204 17.22 1.43 7.60
C SER A 204 16.57 1.61 8.96
N LEU A 205 15.64 0.71 9.29
CA LEU A 205 15.02 0.58 10.62
C LEU A 205 15.64 -0.57 11.44
N GLU A 206 16.82 -1.06 11.03
CA GLU A 206 17.55 -2.08 11.80
C GLU A 206 17.81 -1.60 13.24
N PRO A 207 17.86 -2.53 14.22
CA PRO A 207 18.09 -2.17 15.61
C PRO A 207 19.55 -1.80 15.90
N ASP A 208 20.49 -2.26 15.07
CA ASP A 208 21.92 -2.00 15.26
C ASP A 208 22.68 -1.96 13.92
N LYS A 209 23.85 -1.31 13.96
CA LYS A 209 24.67 -1.05 12.77
C LYS A 209 25.27 -2.35 12.19
N LEU A 210 25.53 -3.36 13.02
CA LEU A 210 26.10 -4.62 12.56
C LEU A 210 25.10 -5.40 11.70
N ALA A 211 23.82 -5.39 12.09
CA ALA A 211 22.73 -5.99 11.31
C ALA A 211 22.58 -5.32 9.94
N LEU A 212 22.58 -3.98 9.91
CA LEU A 212 22.59 -3.18 8.68
C LEU A 212 23.78 -3.54 7.78
N ASP A 213 25.00 -3.44 8.30
CA ASP A 213 26.23 -3.65 7.53
C ASP A 213 26.29 -5.06 6.94
N LYS A 214 25.89 -6.07 7.74
CA LYS A 214 25.81 -7.45 7.29
C LYS A 214 24.80 -7.61 6.16
N PHE A 215 23.61 -7.02 6.27
CA PHE A 215 22.58 -7.16 5.25
C PHE A 215 22.99 -6.48 3.93
N VAL A 216 23.48 -5.23 4.00
CA VAL A 216 23.94 -4.46 2.83
C VAL A 216 25.09 -5.17 2.12
N ALA A 217 26.08 -5.68 2.87
CA ALA A 217 27.19 -6.43 2.30
C ALA A 217 26.73 -7.76 1.66
N THR A 218 25.84 -8.51 2.33
CA THR A 218 25.33 -9.79 1.84
C THR A 218 24.51 -9.63 0.56
N LYS A 219 23.67 -8.59 0.51
CA LYS A 219 22.80 -8.29 -0.64
C LYS A 219 23.50 -7.46 -1.73
N LYS A 220 24.73 -7.00 -1.47
CA LYS A 220 25.52 -6.13 -2.35
C LYS A 220 24.74 -4.87 -2.76
N ILE A 221 24.09 -4.25 -1.78
CA ILE A 221 23.27 -3.04 -2.01
C ILE A 221 24.21 -1.87 -2.37
N PRO A 222 24.09 -1.27 -3.56
CA PRO A 222 25.06 -0.29 -4.07
C PRO A 222 24.79 1.16 -3.63
N TRP A 223 23.60 1.44 -3.08
CA TRP A 223 23.16 2.79 -2.75
C TRP A 223 23.34 3.14 -1.26
N PRO A 224 23.40 4.45 -0.90
CA PRO A 224 23.68 4.87 0.47
C PRO A 224 22.51 4.59 1.42
N GLN A 225 22.84 4.48 2.70
CA GLN A 225 21.88 4.17 3.78
C GLN A 225 21.90 5.28 4.84
N HIS A 226 20.71 5.73 5.24
CA HIS A 226 20.50 6.38 6.52
C HIS A 226 20.28 5.32 7.60
N PHE A 227 20.85 5.55 8.78
CA PHE A 227 20.69 4.69 9.94
C PHE A 227 20.88 5.51 11.21
N ASP A 228 19.93 5.41 12.13
CA ASP A 228 20.00 6.02 13.46
C ASP A 228 19.80 5.01 14.61
N GLY A 229 19.51 3.74 14.30
CA GLY A 229 19.28 2.67 15.27
C GLY A 229 18.03 2.85 16.13
N GLN A 230 17.13 3.78 15.76
CA GLN A 230 15.92 4.10 16.52
C GLN A 230 14.67 3.42 15.96
N CYS A 231 14.80 2.60 14.92
CA CYS A 231 13.69 1.92 14.27
C CYS A 231 12.55 2.92 13.93
N PHE A 232 11.30 2.62 14.31
CA PHE A 232 10.16 3.54 14.11
C PHE A 232 10.22 4.82 14.96
N ASP A 233 11.09 4.88 15.96
CA ASP A 233 11.27 6.06 16.79
C ASP A 233 12.26 7.08 16.22
N GLY A 234 12.90 6.75 15.09
CA GLY A 234 13.89 7.59 14.42
C GLY A 234 13.34 8.90 13.88
N GLY A 235 14.20 9.92 13.87
CA GLY A 235 13.83 11.28 13.46
C GLY A 235 13.34 11.33 12.02
N VAL A 236 14.09 10.71 11.10
CA VAL A 236 13.74 10.64 9.68
C VAL A 236 12.42 9.88 9.47
N VAL A 237 12.23 8.75 10.17
CA VAL A 237 10.99 7.96 10.06
C VAL A 237 9.77 8.78 10.50
N LYS A 238 9.88 9.52 11.62
CA LYS A 238 8.82 10.38 12.13
C LYS A 238 8.55 11.58 11.23
N GLU A 239 9.60 12.25 10.75
CA GLU A 239 9.50 13.43 9.89
C GLU A 239 8.87 13.10 8.54
N TRP A 240 9.17 11.92 8.00
CA TRP A 240 8.51 11.40 6.81
C TRP A 240 7.12 10.83 7.11
N GLY A 241 6.73 10.70 8.38
CA GLY A 241 5.45 10.12 8.78
C GLY A 241 5.33 8.63 8.44
N VAL A 242 6.45 7.92 8.45
CA VAL A 242 6.48 6.50 8.11
C VAL A 242 5.93 5.67 9.26
N PHE A 243 4.81 5.00 9.01
CA PHE A 243 4.10 4.22 10.02
C PHE A 243 4.02 2.75 9.73
N ALA A 244 4.41 2.24 8.58
CA ALA A 244 4.68 0.81 8.47
C ALA A 244 5.72 0.60 7.39
N LEU A 245 6.01 -0.65 7.14
CA LEU A 245 7.08 -1.10 6.28
C LEU A 245 6.42 -2.15 5.35
N PRO A 246 6.59 -2.12 4.00
CA PRO A 246 7.33 -1.19 3.11
C PRO A 246 6.80 0.20 3.01
N VAL A 247 7.73 1.15 2.85
CA VAL A 247 7.46 2.40 2.17
C VAL A 247 8.55 2.65 1.14
N VAL A 248 8.14 2.80 -0.11
CA VAL A 248 8.98 3.31 -1.19
C VAL A 248 8.34 4.58 -1.72
N VAL A 249 9.01 5.71 -1.53
CA VAL A 249 8.56 7.02 -2.00
C VAL A 249 9.38 7.43 -3.20
N LEU A 250 8.75 7.90 -4.28
CA LEU A 250 9.45 8.53 -5.38
C LEU A 250 9.51 10.03 -5.16
N VAL A 251 10.71 10.58 -5.12
CA VAL A 251 11.01 12.01 -5.11
C VAL A 251 11.47 12.40 -6.52
N GLY A 252 10.83 13.43 -7.06
CA GLY A 252 11.10 13.95 -8.39
C GLY A 252 12.34 14.84 -8.44
N LYS A 253 12.73 15.21 -9.66
CA LYS A 253 13.91 16.04 -9.94
C LYS A 253 13.87 17.41 -9.28
N ASP A 254 12.68 17.93 -8.99
CA ASP A 254 12.47 19.20 -8.29
C ASP A 254 12.53 19.08 -6.76
N GLY A 255 12.70 17.87 -6.23
CA GLY A 255 12.73 17.56 -4.81
C GLY A 255 11.36 17.38 -4.17
N LYS A 256 10.28 17.31 -4.96
CA LYS A 256 8.93 17.02 -4.47
C LYS A 256 8.62 15.54 -4.51
N ILE A 257 7.69 15.10 -3.68
CA ILE A 257 7.15 13.74 -3.73
C ILE A 257 6.27 13.61 -4.97
N VAL A 258 6.56 12.60 -5.79
CA VAL A 258 5.83 12.29 -7.02
C VAL A 258 4.84 11.16 -6.78
N SER A 259 5.23 10.15 -6.00
CA SER A 259 4.35 9.04 -5.64
C SER A 259 4.64 8.53 -4.24
N GLU A 260 3.56 8.22 -3.54
CA GLU A 260 3.58 7.63 -2.21
C GLU A 260 3.54 6.10 -2.31
N SER A 261 4.37 5.44 -1.48
CA SER A 261 4.31 3.99 -1.19
C SER A 261 4.10 3.08 -2.41
N LEU A 262 5.01 3.15 -3.38
CA LEU A 262 5.01 2.30 -4.58
C LEU A 262 5.15 0.80 -4.24
N ASN A 263 4.51 -0.05 -5.04
CA ASN A 263 4.78 -1.49 -5.04
C ASN A 263 5.74 -1.89 -6.18
N GLU A 264 6.24 -3.13 -6.14
CA GLU A 264 7.25 -3.64 -7.08
C GLU A 264 6.86 -3.57 -8.56
N TYR A 265 5.56 -3.67 -8.87
CA TYR A 265 5.05 -3.58 -10.24
C TYR A 265 4.97 -2.14 -10.76
N GLN A 266 5.12 -1.15 -9.87
CA GLN A 266 5.00 0.27 -10.20
C GLN A 266 6.35 0.98 -10.31
N PHE A 267 7.42 0.42 -9.73
CA PHE A 267 8.72 1.10 -9.67
C PHE A 267 9.23 1.55 -11.03
N GLU A 268 9.22 0.65 -12.01
CA GLU A 268 9.79 0.92 -13.33
C GLU A 268 9.02 2.00 -14.07
N ASN A 269 7.70 1.86 -14.21
CA ASN A 269 6.87 2.85 -14.89
C ASN A 269 6.94 4.23 -14.23
N ALA A 270 6.97 4.28 -12.88
CA ALA A 270 7.08 5.55 -12.15
C ALA A 270 8.43 6.23 -12.40
N VAL A 271 9.53 5.45 -12.38
CA VAL A 271 10.87 5.97 -12.67
C VAL A 271 11.00 6.40 -14.13
N GLU A 272 10.51 5.61 -15.09
CA GLU A 272 10.54 5.97 -16.51
C GLU A 272 9.76 7.28 -16.77
N THR A 273 8.59 7.41 -16.17
CA THR A 273 7.77 8.62 -16.27
C THR A 273 8.51 9.84 -15.73
N GLU A 274 9.08 9.77 -14.52
CA GLU A 274 9.83 10.86 -13.92
C GLU A 274 11.12 11.19 -14.68
N LEU A 275 11.76 10.18 -15.27
CA LEU A 275 12.95 10.37 -16.09
C LEU A 275 12.63 10.91 -17.50
N GLY A 276 11.36 10.86 -17.94
CA GLY A 276 10.94 11.23 -19.29
C GLY A 276 11.34 10.18 -20.35
N LEU A 277 11.43 8.91 -19.94
CA LEU A 277 11.79 7.78 -20.79
C LEU A 277 10.54 7.09 -21.33
N PRO A 278 10.63 6.43 -22.51
CA PRO A 278 9.53 5.60 -23.00
C PRO A 278 9.29 4.43 -22.04
N LEU A 279 8.02 4.10 -21.81
CA LEU A 279 7.65 3.01 -20.91
C LEU A 279 8.09 1.65 -21.47
N SER A 280 8.89 0.89 -20.71
CA SER A 280 9.41 -0.43 -21.09
C SER A 280 8.30 -1.47 -21.22
N ILE A 281 7.21 -1.29 -20.49
CA ILE A 281 5.94 -1.96 -20.70
C ILE A 281 5.14 -1.02 -21.60
N GLY A 282 5.00 -1.35 -22.90
CA GLY A 282 4.02 -0.67 -23.76
C GLY A 282 2.67 -0.62 -23.05
N PRO A 283 1.81 0.40 -23.30
CA PRO A 283 0.68 0.76 -22.44
C PRO A 283 -0.02 -0.52 -21.98
N SER A 284 0.19 -0.88 -20.71
CA SER A 284 -0.28 -2.16 -20.21
C SER A 284 -1.77 -2.23 -20.52
N ALA A 285 -2.15 -3.37 -21.08
CA ALA A 285 -3.52 -3.73 -21.42
C ALA A 285 -4.52 -2.91 -20.62
N THR A 286 -5.35 -2.15 -21.34
CA THR A 286 -6.60 -1.62 -20.83
C THR A 286 -7.27 -2.65 -19.93
N LEU A 287 -7.17 -2.47 -18.62
CA LEU A 287 -8.32 -2.59 -17.72
C LEU A 287 -9.14 -1.29 -17.81
N SER A 288 -9.37 -0.82 -19.03
CA SER A 288 -10.64 -0.20 -19.37
C SER A 288 -11.46 -1.33 -19.96
N SER A 289 -12.43 -1.82 -19.21
CA SER A 289 -13.62 -2.35 -19.85
C SER A 289 -14.05 -1.28 -20.87
N PRO A 290 -14.24 -1.61 -22.16
CA PRO A 290 -14.74 -0.63 -23.10
C PRO A 290 -16.09 -0.16 -22.56
N LEU A 291 -16.23 1.15 -22.34
CA LEU A 291 -17.54 1.75 -22.16
C LEU A 291 -18.38 1.31 -23.38
N PRO A 292 -19.56 0.70 -23.19
CA PRO A 292 -20.44 0.42 -24.31
C PRO A 292 -20.74 1.74 -25.03
N PRO A 293 -20.83 1.73 -26.36
CA PRO A 293 -21.06 2.95 -27.13
C PRO A 293 -22.31 3.65 -26.59
N THR A 294 -22.15 4.93 -26.25
CA THR A 294 -23.27 5.79 -25.87
C THR A 294 -24.28 5.82 -27.01
N MET A 295 -25.44 5.18 -26.81
CA MET A 295 -26.56 5.38 -27.73
C MET A 295 -27.02 6.84 -27.64
N PRO A 296 -27.32 7.48 -28.78
CA PRO A 296 -27.79 8.85 -28.80
C PRO A 296 -29.15 8.96 -28.10
N SER A 297 -29.30 9.96 -27.23
CA SER A 297 -30.57 10.25 -26.58
C SER A 297 -31.64 10.58 -27.64
N LYS A 298 -32.70 9.77 -27.73
CA LYS A 298 -33.98 10.21 -28.27
C LYS A 298 -35.04 10.13 -27.18
N ASN A 299 -35.17 11.25 -26.46
CA ASN A 299 -36.45 11.63 -25.88
C ASN A 299 -37.34 12.18 -27.00
N ALA A 300 -38.40 11.45 -27.34
CA ALA A 300 -39.65 11.94 -27.92
C ALA A 300 -40.69 10.82 -27.70
N ARG A 301 -41.47 10.79 -26.60
CA ARG A 301 -42.68 11.58 -26.30
C ARG A 301 -43.80 11.42 -27.35
N PHE A 302 -44.92 10.86 -26.89
CA PHE A 302 -46.31 10.90 -27.41
C PHE A 302 -46.55 10.13 -28.74
N GLU A 303 -47.55 9.28 -28.92
CA GLU A 303 -48.86 9.04 -28.25
C GLU A 303 -49.16 7.54 -28.16
#